data_AF-A0A2K8UG57-F1
#
_entry.id   AF-A0A2K8UG57-F1
#
_cell.length_a   1.000
_cell.length_b   1.000
_cell.length_c   1.000
_cell.angle_alpha   90.00
_cell.angle_beta   90.00
_cell.angle_gamma   90.00
#
_symmetry.space_group_name_H-M   'P 1'
#
loop_
_entity.id
_entity.type
_entity.pdbx_description
1 polymer ?
#
loop_
_entity_poly.entity_id
_entity_poly.type
_entity_poly.pdbx_seq_one_letter_code
_entity_poly.pdbx_strand_id
1 'polypeptide(L)'
;MSHTTIERGRITARVPLRVQETLELAASLVGSTVNQFVVQSSLREAERVIEQEQVIRLSERDARAFLDAIDNPPPPNPKLLAALADYAARRDDQIGTIDWSPRPKRV
;
A
#
# COMPACT_ATOMS: atom_id res chain seq x y z
N MET A 1 29.50 -18.15 -15.22
CA MET A 1 28.90 -16.96 -14.58
C MET A 1 27.60 -16.66 -15.31
N SER A 2 26.47 -16.93 -14.67
CA SER A 2 25.14 -16.77 -15.26
C SER A 2 24.84 -15.27 -15.41
N HIS A 3 24.70 -14.79 -16.64
CA HIS A 3 24.19 -13.44 -16.88
C HIS A 3 22.68 -13.47 -16.61
N THR A 4 22.25 -12.87 -15.51
CA THR A 4 20.83 -12.61 -15.25
C THR A 4 20.36 -11.59 -16.29
N THR A 5 19.63 -12.02 -17.30
CA THR A 5 18.99 -11.13 -18.27
C THR A 5 18.01 -10.25 -17.52
N ILE A 6 18.29 -8.95 -17.42
CA ILE A 6 17.34 -7.99 -16.85
C ILE A 6 16.15 -7.93 -17.82
N GLU A 7 15.01 -8.49 -17.43
CA GLU A 7 13.75 -8.36 -18.16
C GLU A 7 13.36 -6.88 -18.19
N ARG A 8 13.12 -6.33 -19.39
CA ARG A 8 12.80 -4.91 -19.57
C ARG A 8 11.33 -4.75 -19.97
N GLY A 9 10.58 -4.02 -19.15
CA GLY A 9 9.24 -3.54 -19.50
C GLY A 9 9.26 -2.29 -20.40
N ARG A 10 8.20 -2.05 -21.15
CA ARG A 10 8.02 -0.83 -21.97
C ARG A 10 6.79 -0.05 -21.50
N ILE A 11 6.97 1.24 -21.24
CA ILE A 11 5.90 2.16 -20.88
C ILE A 11 5.61 3.04 -22.10
N THR A 12 4.35 3.10 -22.53
CA THR A 12 3.90 3.96 -23.64
C THR A 12 2.70 4.78 -23.23
N ALA A 13 2.76 6.09 -23.43
CA ALA A 13 1.65 7.01 -23.17
C ALA A 13 1.52 8.01 -24.33
N ARG A 14 0.28 8.38 -24.68
CA ARG A 14 -0.02 9.48 -25.59
C ARG A 14 -0.42 10.68 -24.76
N VAL A 15 0.16 11.84 -25.05
CA VAL A 15 -0.12 13.08 -24.34
C VAL A 15 -0.48 14.19 -25.33
N PRO A 16 -1.30 15.17 -24.92
CA PRO A 16 -1.53 16.37 -25.71
C PRO A 16 -0.23 17.15 -25.94
N LEU A 17 -0.15 17.90 -27.05
CA LEU A 17 1.05 18.66 -27.42
C LEU A 17 1.55 19.59 -26.30
N ARG A 18 0.64 20.34 -25.66
CA ARG A 18 0.97 21.23 -24.53
C ARG A 18 1.68 20.50 -23.38
N VAL A 19 1.28 19.25 -23.11
CA VAL A 19 1.90 18.44 -22.05
C VAL A 19 3.29 18.00 -22.50
N GLN A 20 3.44 17.59 -23.76
CA GLN A 20 4.74 17.25 -24.33
C GLN A 20 5.73 18.42 -24.24
N GLU A 21 5.33 19.63 -24.65
CA GLU A 21 6.18 20.84 -24.59
C GLU A 21 6.64 21.14 -23.16
N THR A 22 5.74 20.95 -22.18
CA THR A 22 6.06 21.15 -20.77
C THR A 22 7.08 20.13 -20.27
N LEU A 23 6.93 18.85 -20.68
CA LEU A 23 7.86 17.78 -20.33
C LEU A 23 9.22 17.97 -21.00
N GLU A 24 9.26 18.45 -22.24
CA GLU A 24 10.48 18.80 -22.96
C GLU A 24 11.24 19.93 -22.28
N LEU A 25 10.55 21.01 -21.90
CA LEU A 25 11.15 22.09 -21.14
C LEU A 25 11.71 21.59 -19.80
N ALA A 26 10.94 20.84 -19.02
CA ALA A 26 11.39 20.29 -17.74
C ALA A 26 12.60 19.36 -17.90
N ALA A 27 12.57 18.48 -18.91
CA ALA A 27 13.67 17.58 -19.20
C ALA A 27 14.96 18.35 -19.58
N SER A 28 14.83 19.41 -20.38
CA SER A 28 15.95 20.28 -20.78
C SER A 28 16.59 20.99 -19.58
N LEU A 29 15.79 21.47 -18.63
CA LEU A 29 16.28 22.17 -17.43
C LEU A 29 17.09 21.23 -16.52
N VAL A 30 16.76 19.95 -16.52
CA VAL A 30 17.45 18.91 -15.72
C VAL A 30 18.60 18.26 -16.50
N GLY A 31 18.80 18.62 -17.77
CA GLY A 31 19.84 18.03 -18.62
C GLY A 31 19.57 16.56 -18.98
N SER A 32 18.30 16.19 -19.15
CA SER A 32 17.87 14.81 -19.42
C SER A 32 17.01 14.74 -20.70
N THR A 33 16.88 13.54 -21.27
CA THR A 33 15.91 13.31 -22.35
C THR A 33 14.49 13.24 -21.79
N VAL A 34 13.47 13.53 -22.60
CA VAL A 34 12.05 13.43 -22.18
C VAL A 34 11.72 12.05 -21.62
N ASN A 35 12.17 10.99 -22.28
CA ASN A 35 11.93 9.62 -21.82
C ASN A 35 12.56 9.37 -20.45
N GLN A 36 13.80 9.81 -20.24
CA GLN A 36 14.47 9.67 -18.95
C GLN A 36 13.75 10.47 -17.86
N PHE A 37 13.38 11.72 -18.16
CA PHE A 37 12.64 12.57 -17.24
C PHE A 37 11.30 11.96 -16.82
N VAL A 38 10.54 11.42 -17.79
CA VAL A 38 9.25 10.78 -17.53
C VAL A 38 9.41 9.54 -16.66
N VAL A 39 10.39 8.67 -16.96
CA VAL A 39 10.64 7.45 -16.17
C VAL A 39 11.05 7.81 -14.74
N GLN A 40 12.01 8.73 -14.58
CA GLN A 40 12.47 9.15 -13.26
C GLN A 40 11.38 9.84 -12.44
N SER A 41 10.58 10.70 -13.07
CA SER A 41 9.50 11.41 -12.38
C SER A 41 8.36 10.48 -12.01
N SER A 42 7.99 9.55 -12.89
CA SER A 42 6.99 8.52 -12.61
C SER A 42 7.43 7.61 -11.47
N LEU A 43 8.72 7.23 -11.43
CA LEU A 43 9.26 6.39 -10.36
C LEU A 43 9.19 7.10 -9.01
N ARG A 44 9.67 8.35 -8.92
CA ARG A 44 9.61 9.12 -7.67
C ARG A 44 8.18 9.27 -7.15
N GLU A 45 7.23 9.53 -8.06
CA GLU A 45 5.84 9.68 -7.67
C GLU A 45 5.22 8.34 -7.23
N ALA A 46 5.55 7.25 -7.91
CA ALA A 46 5.12 5.91 -7.50
C ALA A 46 5.66 5.55 -6.11
N GLU A 47 6.95 5.79 -5.84
CA GLU A 47 7.57 5.58 -4.53
C GLU A 47 6.87 6.41 -3.45
N ARG A 48 6.59 7.68 -3.73
CA ARG A 48 5.87 8.58 -2.83
C ARG A 48 4.48 8.06 -2.49
N VAL A 49 3.72 7.58 -3.48
CA VAL A 49 2.38 7.02 -3.27
C VAL A 49 2.43 5.73 -2.46
N ILE A 50 3.39 4.84 -2.74
CA ILE A 50 3.58 3.59 -1.99
C ILE A 50 3.93 3.88 -0.53
N GLU A 51 4.87 4.80 -0.30
CA GLU A 51 5.26 5.21 1.05
C GLU A 51 4.08 5.82 1.82
N GLN A 52 3.27 6.65 1.16
CA GLN A 52 2.10 7.27 1.78
C GLN A 52 1.07 6.24 2.26
N GLU A 53 0.88 5.14 1.54
CA GLU A 53 -0.08 4.11 1.93
C GLU A 53 0.50 3.15 2.99
N GLN A 54 1.81 2.91 2.97
CA GLN A 54 2.46 1.96 3.88
C GLN A 54 2.88 2.57 5.22
N VAL A 55 3.05 3.89 5.29
CA VAL A 55 3.56 4.56 6.50
C VAL A 55 2.42 5.13 7.34
N ILE A 56 2.19 4.53 8.51
CA ILE A 56 1.32 5.10 9.54
C ILE A 56 2.08 6.21 10.27
N ARG A 57 1.74 7.47 9.97
CA ARG A 57 2.28 8.63 10.68
C ARG A 57 1.49 8.86 11.97
N LEU A 58 2.12 8.56 13.11
CA LEU A 58 1.54 8.79 14.43
C LEU A 58 1.93 10.18 14.97
N SER A 59 1.00 10.85 15.64
CA SER A 59 1.35 12.01 16.47
C SER A 59 2.19 11.55 17.67
N GLU A 60 2.87 12.47 18.37
CA GLU A 60 3.65 12.08 19.57
C GLU A 60 2.78 11.38 20.63
N ARG A 61 1.54 11.84 20.79
CA ARG A 61 0.56 11.22 21.69
C ARG A 61 0.22 9.79 21.25
N ASP A 62 -0.05 9.60 19.97
CA ASP A 62 -0.44 8.28 19.44
C ASP A 62 0.75 7.32 19.45
N ALA A 63 1.95 7.80 19.16
CA ALA A 63 3.18 7.02 19.25
C ALA A 63 3.42 6.54 20.68
N ARG A 64 3.23 7.41 21.68
CA ARG A 64 3.36 7.03 23.10
C ARG A 64 2.32 5.98 23.50
N ALA A 65 1.06 6.16 23.09
CA ALA A 65 0.01 5.19 23.36
C ALA A 65 0.26 3.85 22.66
N PHE A 66 0.80 3.88 21.44
CA PHE A 66 1.15 2.69 20.68
C PHE A 66 2.32 1.93 21.32
N LEU A 67 3.38 2.64 21.73
CA LEU A 67 4.52 2.05 22.42
C LEU A 67 4.11 1.46 23.77
N ASP A 68 3.32 2.18 24.56
CA ASP A 68 2.80 1.66 25.84
C ASP A 68 1.95 0.40 25.64
N ALA A 69 1.16 0.32 24.57
CA ALA A 69 0.39 -0.88 24.24
C ALA A 69 1.26 -2.08 23.82
N ILE A 70 2.47 -1.84 23.29
CA ILE A 70 3.44 -2.90 22.96
C ILE A 70 4.18 -3.35 24.23
N ASP A 71 4.65 -2.40 25.03
CA ASP A 71 5.42 -2.68 26.25
C ASP A 71 4.55 -3.29 27.35
N ASN A 72 3.30 -2.81 27.47
CA ASN A 72 2.30 -3.22 28.46
C ASN A 72 1.01 -3.66 27.77
N PRO A 73 0.97 -4.87 27.17
CA PRO A 73 -0.19 -5.33 26.43
C PRO A 73 -1.42 -5.46 27.35
N PRO A 74 -2.54 -4.78 27.05
CA PRO A 74 -3.74 -4.89 27.87
C PRO A 74 -4.38 -6.27 27.70
N PRO A 75 -5.11 -6.77 28.72
CA PRO A 75 -5.80 -8.05 28.61
C PRO A 75 -6.88 -7.99 27.52
N PRO A 76 -7.13 -9.11 26.81
CA PRO A 76 -8.12 -9.16 25.75
C PRO A 76 -9.52 -8.86 26.29
N ASN A 77 -10.23 -7.97 25.60
CA ASN A 77 -11.59 -7.59 26.01
C ASN A 77 -12.59 -8.75 25.75
N PRO A 78 -13.74 -8.80 26.45
CA PRO A 78 -14.71 -9.89 26.29
C PRO A 78 -15.30 -9.98 24.88
N LYS A 79 -15.36 -8.87 24.12
CA LYS A 79 -15.82 -8.87 22.72
C LYS A 79 -14.80 -9.54 21.79
N LEU A 80 -13.51 -9.37 22.04
CA LEU A 80 -12.41 -9.97 21.30
C LEU A 80 -12.37 -11.48 21.58
N LEU A 81 -12.57 -11.89 22.83
CA LEU A 81 -12.70 -13.30 23.20
C LEU A 81 -13.89 -13.97 22.50
N ALA A 82 -15.06 -13.32 22.49
CA ALA A 82 -16.23 -13.81 21.76
C ALA A 82 -15.97 -13.91 20.24
N ALA A 83 -15.31 -12.91 19.64
CA ALA A 83 -14.96 -12.93 18.22
C ALA A 83 -13.93 -14.01 17.87
N LEU A 84 -12.98 -14.29 18.77
CA LEU A 84 -12.02 -15.39 18.63
C LEU A 84 -12.73 -16.76 18.70
N ALA A 85 -13.67 -16.94 19.62
CA ALA A 85 -14.49 -18.14 19.72
C ALA A 85 -15.35 -18.35 18.46
N ASP A 86 -16.00 -17.29 17.97
CA ASP A 86 -16.75 -17.31 16.70
C ASP A 86 -15.85 -17.70 15.51
N TYR A 87 -14.63 -17.14 15.45
CA TYR A 87 -13.67 -17.45 14.38
C TYR A 87 -13.18 -18.90 14.45
N ALA A 88 -12.85 -19.40 15.65
CA ALA A 88 -12.40 -20.77 15.84
C ALA A 88 -13.47 -21.78 15.44
N ALA A 89 -14.73 -21.55 15.83
CA ALA A 89 -15.85 -22.40 15.44
C ALA A 89 -16.03 -22.46 13.92
N ARG A 90 -15.87 -21.34 13.21
CA ARG A 90 -15.97 -21.29 11.73
C ARG A 90 -14.75 -21.85 11.00
N ARG A 91 -13.59 -21.91 11.66
CA ARG A 91 -12.37 -22.45 11.06
C ARG A 91 -12.44 -23.96 10.92
N ASP A 92 -13.09 -24.63 11.88
CA ASP A 92 -13.33 -26.08 11.82
C ASP A 92 -14.34 -26.48 10.72
N ASP A 93 -15.15 -25.53 10.25
CA ASP A 93 -16.11 -25.73 9.14
C ASP A 93 -15.48 -25.60 7.73
N GLN A 94 -14.22 -25.17 7.58
CA GLN A 94 -13.60 -24.89 6.27
C GLN A 94 -13.09 -26.11 5.49
N ILE A 95 -13.43 -27.33 5.91
CA ILE A 95 -13.37 -28.52 5.03
C ILE A 95 -14.60 -28.55 4.10
N GLY A 96 -15.64 -27.75 4.38
CA GLY A 96 -16.84 -27.60 3.56
C GLY A 96 -16.99 -26.23 2.90
N THR A 97 -17.81 -26.19 1.84
CA THR A 97 -18.23 -25.01 1.07
C THR A 97 -18.52 -23.78 1.95
N ILE A 98 -17.92 -22.63 1.65
CA ILE A 98 -18.12 -21.37 2.38
C ILE A 98 -19.58 -20.90 2.23
N ASP A 99 -20.41 -21.14 3.25
CA ASP A 99 -21.75 -20.53 3.39
C ASP A 99 -21.64 -19.20 4.14
N TRP A 100 -21.34 -18.13 3.40
CA TRP A 100 -21.26 -16.79 3.95
C TRP A 100 -22.65 -16.16 4.05
N SER A 101 -23.10 -15.85 5.27
CA SER A 101 -24.26 -14.99 5.53
C SER A 101 -23.86 -13.68 6.23
N PRO A 102 -24.36 -12.52 5.77
CA PRO A 102 -24.00 -11.23 6.36
C PRO A 102 -24.58 -11.07 7.77
N ARG A 103 -23.80 -10.51 8.70
CA ARG A 103 -24.29 -10.25 10.06
C ARG A 103 -25.46 -9.24 10.02
N PRO A 104 -26.56 -9.49 10.77
CA PRO A 104 -27.63 -8.51 10.88
C PRO A 104 -27.12 -7.24 11.54
N LYS A 105 -27.54 -6.09 11.00
CA LYS A 105 -27.19 -4.76 11.47
C LYS A 105 -27.67 -4.64 12.93
N ARG A 106 -26.75 -4.36 13.86
CA ARG A 106 -27.14 -4.00 15.23
C ARG A 106 -27.91 -2.68 15.15
N VAL A 107 -29.21 -2.74 15.44
CA VAL A 107 -30.11 -1.59 15.66
C VAL A 107 -29.94 -1.11 17.08
#